data_AF-A0A836MQU6-F1
#
_entry.id   AF-A0A836MQU6-F1
#
_cell.length_a   1.000
_cell.length_b   1.000
_cell.length_c   1.000
_cell.angle_alpha   90.00
_cell.angle_beta   90.00
_cell.angle_gamma   90.00
#
_symmetry.space_group_name_H-M   'P 1'
#
loop_
_entity.id
_entity.type
_entity.pdbx_description
1 polymer ?
#
loop_
_entity_poly.entity_id
_entity_poly.type
_entity_poly.pdbx_seq_one_letter_code
_entity_poly.pdbx_strand_id
1 'polypeptide(L)'
;MPIDSFGFQYRLTDGAVMSYREQTEEDYLRDNETLIPVGKPFPWGYTIVYNIVDPHQPLNFNKAFTDTQEAKKEVWHFEYFEQPQKVHGLTFFKANNGIDPSTNQPWQDNIAGPDILISKNAQGEIKTYIQCDFVGDVQQCNHRFYLNYMPVMVDIDYNRIYLEKWQQTEKNIAGILDSWVVTDKGALIKKQAGKV
;
A
#
# COMPACT_ATOMS: atom_id res chain seq x y z
N MET A 1 1.35 -16.64 -22.29
CA MET A 1 1.22 -15.20 -21.99
C MET A 1 1.96 -14.96 -20.69
N PRO A 2 2.76 -13.89 -20.56
CA PRO A 2 3.34 -13.53 -19.27
C PRO A 2 2.22 -13.29 -18.24
N ILE A 3 2.51 -13.48 -16.96
CA ILE A 3 1.57 -13.14 -15.89
C ILE A 3 1.50 -11.62 -15.80
N ASP A 4 0.31 -11.04 -16.01
CA ASP A 4 0.09 -9.59 -15.91
C ASP A 4 0.07 -9.13 -14.45
N SER A 5 -0.57 -9.92 -13.59
CA SER A 5 -0.56 -9.72 -12.15
C SER A 5 -0.92 -11.00 -11.40
N PHE A 6 -0.59 -11.04 -10.11
CA PHE A 6 -1.07 -12.07 -9.18
C PHE A 6 -1.24 -11.47 -7.78
N GLY A 7 -2.08 -12.09 -6.95
CA GLY A 7 -2.33 -11.65 -5.58
C GLY A 7 -2.09 -12.72 -4.53
N PHE A 8 -1.82 -12.29 -3.30
CA PHE A 8 -1.71 -13.14 -2.11
C PHE A 8 -2.06 -12.38 -0.84
N GLN A 9 -2.47 -13.09 0.22
CA GLN A 9 -2.66 -12.50 1.53
C GLN A 9 -1.33 -12.53 2.31
N TYR A 10 -0.92 -11.38 2.81
CA TYR A 10 0.29 -11.16 3.60
C TYR A 10 -0.09 -10.76 5.03
N ARG A 11 0.45 -11.41 6.05
CA ARG A 11 0.20 -11.06 7.46
C ARG A 11 1.21 -10.01 7.93
N LEU A 12 0.71 -8.82 8.27
CA LEU A 12 1.49 -7.65 8.65
C LEU A 12 2.27 -7.85 9.96
N THR A 13 1.83 -8.76 10.84
CA THR A 13 2.42 -8.96 12.17
C THR A 13 3.74 -9.73 12.14
N ASP A 14 3.88 -10.72 11.26
CA ASP A 14 5.02 -11.63 11.21
C ASP A 14 5.51 -11.99 9.81
N GLY A 15 4.86 -11.49 8.76
CA GLY A 15 5.24 -11.69 7.37
C GLY A 15 4.78 -13.01 6.75
N ALA A 16 3.87 -13.75 7.40
CA ALA A 16 3.34 -14.99 6.85
C ALA A 16 2.53 -14.76 5.55
N VAL A 17 2.55 -15.73 4.64
CA VAL A 17 1.71 -15.76 3.44
C VAL A 17 0.63 -16.82 3.63
N MET A 18 -0.63 -16.45 3.37
CA MET A 18 -1.72 -17.41 3.41
C MET A 18 -1.53 -18.46 2.31
N SER A 19 -1.61 -19.72 2.72
CA SER A 19 -1.44 -20.88 1.85
C SER A 19 -2.50 -21.91 2.18
N TYR A 20 -3.16 -22.41 1.13
CA TYR A 20 -4.21 -23.41 1.23
C TYR A 20 -3.67 -24.71 1.85
N ARG A 21 -4.42 -25.28 2.80
CA ARG A 21 -4.09 -26.49 3.59
C ARG A 21 -2.84 -26.35 4.46
N GLU A 22 -2.46 -25.13 4.82
CA GLU A 22 -1.40 -24.85 5.79
C GLU A 22 -1.97 -24.11 7.01
N GLN A 23 -1.20 -24.06 8.11
CA GLN A 23 -1.59 -23.35 9.33
C GLN A 23 -1.98 -21.88 9.08
N THR A 24 -1.41 -21.26 8.04
CA THR A 24 -1.68 -19.86 7.68
C THR A 24 -3.09 -19.65 7.12
N GLU A 25 -3.73 -20.67 6.54
CA GLU A 25 -5.16 -20.62 6.18
C GLU A 25 -6.04 -20.65 7.44
N GLU A 26 -5.76 -21.56 8.38
CA GLU A 26 -6.48 -21.62 9.65
C GLU A 26 -6.34 -20.32 10.46
N ASP A 27 -5.13 -19.74 10.47
CA ASP A 27 -4.89 -18.44 11.09
C ASP A 27 -5.71 -17.33 10.43
N TYR A 28 -5.71 -17.27 9.10
CA TYR A 28 -6.50 -16.29 8.34
C TYR A 28 -8.00 -16.41 8.65
N LEU A 29 -8.54 -17.63 8.61
CA LEU A 29 -9.96 -17.89 8.90
C LEU A 29 -10.32 -17.52 10.34
N ARG A 30 -9.49 -17.92 11.31
CA ARG A 30 -9.68 -17.56 12.72
C ARG A 30 -9.68 -16.04 12.91
N ASP A 31 -8.70 -15.35 12.35
CA ASP A 31 -8.59 -13.89 12.47
C ASP A 31 -9.80 -13.21 11.80
N ASN A 32 -10.28 -13.73 10.67
CA ASN A 32 -11.45 -13.22 9.96
C ASN A 32 -12.73 -13.38 10.79
N GLU A 33 -12.93 -14.54 11.44
CA GLU A 33 -14.08 -14.82 12.28
C GLU A 33 -14.06 -14.08 13.62
N THR A 34 -12.88 -13.79 14.16
CA THR A 34 -12.74 -13.26 15.54
C THR A 34 -12.46 -11.76 15.60
N LEU A 35 -11.87 -11.16 14.57
CA LEU A 35 -11.45 -9.75 14.61
C LEU A 35 -12.41 -8.83 13.85
N ILE A 36 -12.83 -9.22 12.65
CA ILE A 36 -13.69 -8.37 11.79
C ILE A 36 -15.04 -8.07 12.45
N PRO A 37 -15.79 -9.05 13.01
CA PRO A 37 -17.14 -8.80 13.54
C PRO A 37 -17.16 -7.83 14.74
N VAL A 38 -16.05 -7.73 15.46
CA VAL A 38 -15.90 -6.85 16.63
C VAL A 38 -15.11 -5.57 16.31
N GLY A 39 -14.88 -5.29 15.03
CA GLY A 39 -14.19 -4.08 14.58
C GLY A 39 -12.73 -3.99 15.02
N LYS A 40 -12.06 -5.13 15.25
CA LYS A 40 -10.63 -5.15 15.62
C LYS A 40 -9.76 -5.07 14.36
N PRO A 41 -8.56 -4.46 14.44
CA PRO A 41 -7.67 -4.37 13.29
C PRO A 41 -7.28 -5.73 12.72
N PHE A 42 -7.65 -5.96 11.46
CA PHE A 42 -7.35 -7.20 10.75
C PHE A 42 -5.88 -7.23 10.30
N PRO A 43 -5.07 -8.23 10.70
CA PRO A 43 -3.62 -8.24 10.49
C PRO A 43 -3.20 -8.74 9.11
N TRP A 44 -4.13 -9.04 8.22
CA TRP A 44 -3.83 -9.50 6.86
C TRP A 44 -4.09 -8.38 5.86
N GLY A 45 -3.14 -8.19 4.95
CA GLY A 45 -3.26 -7.29 3.82
C GLY A 45 -3.29 -8.06 2.51
N TYR A 46 -4.19 -7.64 1.63
CA TYR A 46 -4.26 -8.22 0.30
C TYR A 46 -3.21 -7.55 -0.58
N THR A 47 -2.24 -8.34 -1.04
CA THR A 47 -1.14 -7.89 -1.88
C THR A 47 -1.39 -8.28 -3.32
N ILE A 48 -1.24 -7.34 -4.24
CA ILE A 48 -1.24 -7.58 -5.69
C ILE A 48 0.13 -7.16 -6.24
N VAL A 49 0.70 -8.01 -7.08
CA VAL A 49 1.96 -7.75 -7.79
C VAL A 49 1.64 -7.59 -9.26
N TYR A 50 1.99 -6.43 -9.81
CA TYR A 50 1.79 -6.07 -11.20
C TYR A 50 3.09 -6.13 -11.96
N ASN A 51 3.09 -6.80 -13.10
CA ASN A 51 4.22 -6.81 -14.01
C ASN A 51 4.29 -5.46 -14.74
N ILE A 52 5.49 -4.88 -14.82
CA ILE A 52 5.73 -3.64 -15.58
C ILE A 52 6.17 -4.04 -16.97
N VAL A 53 5.24 -3.90 -17.92
CA VAL A 53 5.45 -4.34 -19.31
C VAL A 53 6.21 -3.30 -20.13
N ASP A 54 6.10 -2.02 -19.79
CA ASP A 54 6.83 -0.94 -20.45
C ASP A 54 8.21 -0.71 -19.79
N PRO A 55 9.33 -1.04 -20.46
CA PRO A 55 10.67 -0.85 -19.92
C PRO A 55 11.07 0.63 -19.79
N HIS A 56 10.33 1.55 -20.40
CA HIS A 56 10.56 2.99 -20.31
C HIS A 56 9.75 3.66 -19.19
N GLN A 57 8.84 2.92 -18.54
CA GLN A 57 8.06 3.45 -17.43
C GLN A 57 8.99 3.82 -16.26
N PRO A 58 8.96 5.07 -15.77
CA PRO A 58 9.72 5.44 -14.58
C PRO A 58 9.29 4.62 -13.35
N LEU A 59 10.25 4.00 -12.67
CA LEU A 59 10.04 3.24 -11.42
C LEU A 59 10.00 4.18 -10.21
N ASN A 60 9.07 5.14 -10.24
CA ASN A 60 8.80 6.07 -9.16
C ASN A 60 7.33 6.56 -9.24
N PHE A 61 6.86 7.19 -8.17
CA PHE A 61 5.51 7.74 -8.07
C PHE A 61 5.46 9.26 -8.21
N ASN A 62 6.50 9.90 -8.77
CA ASN A 62 6.53 11.37 -8.88
C ASN A 62 5.34 11.88 -9.71
N LYS A 63 5.09 11.27 -10.87
CA LYS A 63 3.95 11.62 -11.72
C LYS A 63 2.63 11.33 -11.01
N ALA A 64 2.47 10.14 -10.42
CA ALA A 64 1.25 9.76 -9.72
C ALA A 64 0.93 10.70 -8.55
N PHE A 65 1.94 11.17 -7.82
CA PHE A 65 1.78 12.15 -6.77
C PHE A 65 1.33 13.50 -7.32
N THR A 66 2.00 14.03 -8.36
CA THR A 66 1.61 15.29 -9.02
C THR A 66 0.19 15.22 -9.55
N ASP A 67 -0.15 14.17 -10.30
CA ASP A 67 -1.50 13.96 -10.85
C ASP A 67 -2.55 13.90 -9.73
N THR A 68 -2.24 13.28 -8.59
CA THR A 68 -3.13 13.24 -7.42
C THR A 68 -3.36 14.64 -6.86
N GLN A 69 -2.32 15.47 -6.74
CA GLN A 69 -2.44 16.85 -6.27
C GLN A 69 -3.33 17.68 -7.21
N GLU A 70 -3.06 17.61 -8.52
CA GLU A 70 -3.79 18.35 -9.56
C GLU A 70 -5.27 17.93 -9.57
N ALA A 71 -5.56 16.63 -9.61
CA ALA A 71 -6.92 16.12 -9.64
C ALA A 71 -7.73 16.52 -8.39
N LYS A 72 -7.12 16.53 -7.20
CA LYS A 72 -7.82 16.95 -5.97
C LYS A 72 -8.08 18.45 -5.94
N LYS A 73 -7.16 19.25 -6.46
CA LYS A 73 -7.35 20.69 -6.62
C LYS A 73 -8.45 21.03 -7.63
N GLU A 74 -8.49 20.35 -8.76
CA GLU A 74 -9.45 20.65 -9.83
C GLU A 74 -10.86 20.13 -9.54
N VAL A 75 -10.98 18.92 -8.98
CA VAL A 75 -12.29 18.25 -8.79
C VAL A 75 -12.88 18.53 -7.42
N TRP A 76 -12.04 18.55 -6.37
CA TRP A 76 -12.49 18.66 -4.98
C TRP A 76 -12.11 19.98 -4.31
N HIS A 77 -11.41 20.85 -5.04
CA HIS A 77 -11.06 22.21 -4.61
C HIS A 77 -10.29 22.28 -3.29
N PHE A 78 -9.46 21.27 -3.02
CA PHE A 78 -8.52 21.26 -1.91
C PHE A 78 -7.11 20.85 -2.35
N GLU A 79 -6.12 21.21 -1.54
CA GLU A 79 -4.70 20.94 -1.80
C GLU A 79 -4.10 20.13 -0.66
N TYR A 80 -3.02 19.38 -0.89
CA TYR A 80 -2.26 18.79 0.21
C TYR A 80 -1.05 19.63 0.59
N PHE A 81 -0.76 19.64 1.89
CA PHE A 81 0.37 20.36 2.46
C PHE A 81 1.28 19.38 3.19
N GLU A 82 2.57 19.47 2.87
CA GLU A 82 3.61 18.76 3.60
C GLU A 82 3.58 19.18 5.08
N GLN A 83 3.61 18.19 5.96
CA GLN A 83 3.61 18.39 7.40
C GLN A 83 5.06 18.46 7.90
N PRO A 84 5.36 19.31 8.89
CA PRO A 84 6.72 19.43 9.42
C PRO A 84 7.17 18.14 10.13
N GLN A 85 6.25 17.40 10.74
CA GLN A 85 6.55 16.09 11.32
C GLN A 85 6.46 14.96 10.28
N LYS A 86 7.47 14.08 10.31
CA LYS A 86 7.43 12.79 9.64
C LYS A 86 6.60 11.78 10.43
N VAL A 87 5.99 10.82 9.73
CA VAL A 87 5.23 9.71 10.33
C VAL A 87 5.95 8.41 9.99
N HIS A 88 6.47 7.70 11.00
CA HIS A 88 7.27 6.48 10.81
C HIS A 88 8.39 6.62 9.77
N GLY A 89 9.03 7.79 9.71
CA GLY A 89 10.09 8.11 8.75
C GLY A 89 9.61 8.59 7.37
N LEU A 90 8.30 8.52 7.07
CA LEU A 90 7.69 8.98 5.82
C LEU A 90 7.44 10.49 5.85
N THR A 91 7.62 11.14 4.71
CA THR A 91 7.11 12.51 4.50
C THR A 91 5.59 12.44 4.41
N PHE A 92 4.92 13.32 5.16
CA PHE A 92 3.50 13.24 5.38
C PHE A 92 2.79 14.48 4.81
N PHE A 93 1.71 14.27 4.08
CA PHE A 93 0.89 15.29 3.46
C PHE A 93 -0.56 15.17 3.94
N LYS A 94 -1.13 16.28 4.41
CA LYS A 94 -2.54 16.39 4.78
C LYS A 94 -3.28 17.26 3.79
N ALA A 95 -4.51 16.89 3.46
CA ALA A 95 -5.42 17.78 2.75
C ALA A 95 -5.67 19.04 3.60
N ASN A 96 -5.67 20.24 2.99
CA ASN A 96 -6.32 21.35 3.63
C ASN A 96 -7.82 21.11 3.56
N ASN A 97 -8.51 21.24 4.69
CA ASN A 97 -9.95 21.44 4.65
C ASN A 97 -10.13 22.88 4.21
N GLY A 98 -10.05 23.12 2.89
CA GLY A 98 -10.26 24.41 2.28
C GLY A 98 -11.67 24.95 2.51
N ILE A 99 -12.02 25.97 1.74
CA ILE A 99 -13.40 26.47 1.67
C ILE A 99 -14.18 25.58 0.71
N ASP A 100 -15.29 25.01 1.18
CA ASP A 100 -16.28 24.35 0.34
C ASP A 100 -16.84 25.36 -0.67
N PRO A 101 -16.66 25.16 -1.99
CA PRO A 101 -17.11 26.11 -3.00
C PRO A 101 -18.64 26.18 -3.12
N SER A 102 -19.37 25.16 -2.64
CA SER A 102 -20.83 25.13 -2.66
C SER A 102 -21.46 25.94 -1.53
N THR A 103 -20.80 26.00 -0.37
CA THR A 103 -21.30 26.72 0.83
C THR A 103 -20.50 27.98 1.15
N ASN A 104 -19.33 28.16 0.56
CA ASN A 104 -18.34 29.20 0.87
C ASN A 104 -17.97 29.25 2.37
N GLN A 105 -18.02 28.11 3.04
CA GLN A 105 -17.62 27.90 4.43
C GLN A 105 -16.47 26.89 4.48
N PRO A 106 -15.68 26.82 5.57
CA PRO A 106 -14.80 25.67 5.78
C PRO A 106 -15.60 24.37 5.66
N TRP A 107 -15.06 23.36 4.97
CA TRP A 107 -15.70 22.05 4.85
C TRP A 107 -16.12 21.54 6.24
N GLN A 108 -17.44 21.39 6.47
CA GLN A 108 -17.99 20.91 7.73
C GLN A 108 -18.02 19.38 7.78
N ASP A 109 -18.23 18.75 6.63
CA ASP A 109 -18.06 17.33 6.45
C ASP A 109 -16.60 17.00 6.18
N ASN A 110 -16.18 15.85 6.67
CA ASN A 110 -14.80 15.37 6.56
C ASN A 110 -14.53 14.87 5.12
N ILE A 111 -14.61 15.76 4.13
CA ILE A 111 -14.27 15.51 2.71
C ILE A 111 -12.74 15.46 2.52
N ALA A 112 -11.96 15.47 3.60
CA ALA A 112 -10.52 15.41 3.42
C ALA A 112 -10.16 14.14 2.65
N GLY A 113 -9.23 14.29 1.72
CA GLY A 113 -8.67 13.15 1.02
C GLY A 113 -7.82 12.31 1.97
N PRO A 114 -7.52 11.05 1.60
CA PRO A 114 -6.67 10.19 2.42
C PRO A 114 -5.33 10.88 2.69
N ASP A 115 -4.80 10.67 3.89
CA ASP A 115 -3.45 11.08 4.25
C ASP A 115 -2.47 10.48 3.23
N ILE A 116 -1.62 11.32 2.63
CA ILE A 116 -0.60 10.85 1.69
C ILE A 116 0.74 10.75 2.43
N LEU A 117 1.35 9.56 2.41
CA LEU A 117 2.67 9.33 2.97
C LEU A 117 3.61 8.81 1.89
N ILE A 118 4.81 9.38 1.83
CA ILE A 118 5.80 9.03 0.81
C ILE A 118 7.19 8.79 1.38
N SER A 119 7.92 7.86 0.75
CA SER A 119 9.35 7.70 0.93
C SER A 119 10.06 8.13 -0.35
N LYS A 120 11.14 8.92 -0.21
CA LYS A 120 11.99 9.37 -1.31
C LYS A 120 13.37 8.71 -1.22
N ASN A 121 13.97 8.37 -2.37
CA ASN A 121 15.37 8.01 -2.42
C ASN A 121 16.28 9.24 -2.32
N ALA A 122 17.60 9.03 -2.36
CA ALA A 122 18.59 10.11 -2.28
C ALA A 122 18.50 11.12 -3.44
N GLN A 123 17.96 10.71 -4.58
CA GLN A 123 17.73 11.54 -5.76
C GLN A 123 16.41 12.32 -5.69
N GLY A 124 15.62 12.13 -4.63
CA GLY A 124 14.31 12.79 -4.45
C GLY A 124 13.16 12.10 -5.18
N GLU A 125 13.38 10.93 -5.78
CA GLU A 125 12.32 10.14 -6.41
C GLU A 125 11.47 9.42 -5.37
N ILE A 126 10.15 9.47 -5.54
CA ILE A 126 9.19 8.80 -4.67
C ILE A 126 9.20 7.30 -4.99
N LYS A 127 9.64 6.47 -4.03
CA LYS A 127 9.70 5.01 -4.17
C LYS A 127 8.58 4.27 -3.46
N THR A 128 8.03 4.89 -2.43
CA THR A 128 6.89 4.39 -1.67
C THR A 128 5.79 5.43 -1.71
N TYR A 129 4.58 5.01 -2.03
CA TYR A 129 3.39 5.86 -2.09
C TYR A 129 2.26 5.21 -1.32
N ILE A 130 1.87 5.83 -0.21
CA ILE A 130 0.86 5.30 0.71
C ILE A 130 -0.27 6.32 0.83
N GLN A 131 -1.50 5.86 0.71
CA GLN A 131 -2.71 6.63 0.95
C GLN A 131 -3.48 5.96 2.06
N CYS A 132 -3.68 6.66 3.19
CA CYS A 132 -4.38 6.12 4.33
C CYS A 132 -5.64 6.94 4.63
N ASP A 133 -6.76 6.25 4.78
CA ASP A 133 -7.98 6.90 5.26
C ASP A 133 -7.76 7.42 6.68
N PHE A 134 -8.27 8.62 6.93
CA PHE A 134 -8.15 9.31 8.23
C PHE A 134 -9.52 9.54 8.90
N VAL A 135 -10.63 9.16 8.24
CA VAL A 135 -12.01 9.33 8.74
C VAL A 135 -12.78 8.03 8.65
N GLY A 136 -13.59 7.81 9.69
CA GLY A 136 -14.62 6.77 9.72
C GLY A 136 -14.15 5.50 10.43
N ASP A 137 -15.00 4.49 10.40
CA ASP A 137 -14.72 3.17 10.98
C ASP A 137 -13.67 2.38 10.17
N VAL A 138 -13.40 2.82 8.93
CA VAL A 138 -12.45 2.19 8.02
C VAL A 138 -11.10 2.91 8.10
N GLN A 139 -10.16 2.29 8.81
CA GLN A 139 -8.77 2.73 8.88
C GLN A 139 -7.93 1.86 7.96
N GLN A 140 -7.95 2.13 6.65
CA GLN A 140 -7.19 1.38 5.65
C GLN A 140 -6.11 2.24 5.01
N CYS A 141 -5.04 1.58 4.58
CA CYS A 141 -3.97 2.16 3.80
C CYS A 141 -3.80 1.35 2.51
N ASN A 142 -3.79 2.03 1.38
CA ASN A 142 -3.28 1.53 0.12
C ASN A 142 -1.79 1.88 0.04
N HIS A 143 -0.91 0.89 -0.08
CA HIS A 143 0.54 1.06 -0.08
C HIS A 143 1.13 0.48 -1.36
N ARG A 144 1.66 1.36 -2.20
CA ARG A 144 2.33 1.02 -3.45
C ARG A 144 3.82 1.26 -3.39
N PHE A 145 4.60 0.31 -3.89
CA PHE A 145 6.06 0.43 -4.00
C PHE A 145 6.60 -0.37 -5.19
N TYR A 146 7.75 0.06 -5.70
CA TYR A 146 8.48 -0.66 -6.75
C TYR A 146 9.59 -1.51 -6.14
N LEU A 147 9.86 -2.68 -6.74
CA LEU A 147 11.06 -3.45 -6.42
C LEU A 147 12.25 -2.98 -7.26
N ASN A 148 13.43 -2.93 -6.64
CA ASN A 148 14.65 -2.42 -7.31
C ASN A 148 15.31 -3.44 -8.24
N TYR A 149 15.06 -4.75 -8.04
CA TYR A 149 15.74 -5.83 -8.75
C TYR A 149 14.87 -6.56 -9.77
N MET A 150 13.57 -6.25 -9.83
CA MET A 150 12.63 -6.83 -10.79
C MET A 150 11.58 -5.79 -11.20
N PRO A 151 11.14 -5.76 -12.47
CA PRO A 151 10.24 -4.75 -13.00
C PRO A 151 8.78 -5.04 -12.57
N VAL A 152 8.50 -4.91 -11.27
CA VAL A 152 7.15 -5.08 -10.72
C VAL A 152 6.79 -3.93 -9.79
N MET A 153 5.50 -3.63 -9.74
CA MET A 153 4.89 -2.76 -8.76
C MET A 153 4.06 -3.62 -7.80
N VAL A 154 4.26 -3.42 -6.51
CA VAL A 154 3.50 -4.09 -5.46
C VAL A 154 2.49 -3.10 -4.90
N ASP A 155 1.25 -3.55 -4.81
CA ASP A 155 0.14 -2.85 -4.17
C ASP A 155 -0.36 -3.71 -2.99
N ILE A 156 -0.48 -3.14 -1.79
CA ILE A 156 -1.05 -3.83 -0.64
C ILE A 156 -2.02 -2.92 0.11
N ASP A 157 -3.21 -3.45 0.36
CA ASP A 157 -4.21 -2.82 1.23
C ASP A 157 -4.17 -3.45 2.63
N TYR A 158 -4.02 -2.63 3.67
CA TYR A 158 -3.98 -3.10 5.06
C TYR A 158 -4.55 -2.11 6.07
N ASN A 159 -4.84 -2.56 7.29
CA ASN A 159 -5.32 -1.68 8.35
C ASN A 159 -4.22 -0.69 8.79
N ARG A 160 -4.56 0.60 8.85
CA ARG A 160 -3.65 1.71 9.15
C ARG A 160 -2.85 1.54 10.44
N ILE A 161 -3.33 0.79 11.43
CA ILE A 161 -2.56 0.50 12.65
C ILE A 161 -1.20 -0.15 12.33
N TYR A 162 -1.10 -0.87 11.21
CA TYR A 162 0.13 -1.54 10.78
C TYR A 162 1.04 -0.66 9.92
N LEU A 163 0.69 0.62 9.69
CA LEU A 163 1.52 1.58 8.94
C LEU A 163 2.93 1.71 9.53
N GLU A 164 3.08 1.58 10.85
CA GLU A 164 4.40 1.60 11.49
C GLU A 164 5.36 0.52 10.96
N LYS A 165 4.81 -0.55 10.36
CA LYS A 165 5.55 -1.70 9.82
C LYS A 165 5.87 -1.56 8.33
N TRP A 166 5.55 -0.43 7.68
CA TRP A 166 5.65 -0.28 6.22
C TRP A 166 7.00 -0.71 5.64
N GLN A 167 8.13 -0.35 6.28
CA GLN A 167 9.46 -0.74 5.82
C GLN A 167 9.68 -2.25 5.89
N GLN A 168 9.20 -2.88 6.96
CA GLN A 168 9.31 -4.32 7.15
C GLN A 168 8.38 -5.05 6.17
N THR A 169 7.20 -4.51 5.88
CA THR A 169 6.28 -5.02 4.86
C THR A 169 6.94 -5.03 3.49
N GLU A 170 7.52 -3.92 3.03
CA GLU A 170 8.23 -3.88 1.75
C GLU A 170 9.37 -4.90 1.68
N LYS A 171 10.19 -4.96 2.75
CA LYS A 171 11.31 -5.91 2.85
C LYS A 171 10.85 -7.37 2.80
N ASN A 172 9.80 -7.71 3.53
CA ASN A 172 9.28 -9.08 3.60
C ASN A 172 8.66 -9.50 2.27
N ILE A 173 7.84 -8.63 1.66
CA ILE A 173 7.23 -8.93 0.36
C ILE A 173 8.32 -9.10 -0.70
N ALA A 174 9.34 -8.23 -0.73
CA ALA A 174 10.50 -8.44 -1.59
C ALA A 174 11.14 -9.82 -1.38
N GLY A 175 11.44 -10.19 -0.13
CA GLY A 175 12.00 -11.50 0.19
C GLY A 175 11.11 -12.69 -0.21
N ILE A 176 9.78 -12.57 -0.02
CA ILE A 176 8.81 -13.57 -0.49
C ILE A 176 8.90 -13.73 -2.00
N LEU A 177 8.91 -12.62 -2.74
CA LEU A 177 8.94 -12.64 -4.20
C LEU A 177 10.26 -13.16 -4.77
N ASP A 178 11.38 -12.84 -4.12
CA ASP A 178 12.69 -13.38 -4.47
C ASP A 178 12.78 -14.91 -4.24
N SER A 179 12.02 -15.42 -3.27
CA SER A 179 11.98 -16.84 -2.93
C SER A 179 11.10 -17.68 -3.88
N TRP A 180 10.32 -17.04 -4.75
CA TRP A 180 9.39 -17.71 -5.65
C TRP A 180 10.09 -18.09 -6.95
N VAL A 181 10.27 -19.40 -7.14
CA VAL A 181 10.85 -19.93 -8.38
C VAL A 181 9.74 -20.05 -9.42
N VAL A 182 9.94 -19.47 -10.60
CA VAL A 182 9.02 -19.61 -11.75
C VAL A 182 9.71 -20.37 -12.89
N THR A 183 8.93 -21.12 -13.67
CA THR A 183 9.42 -21.73 -14.93
C THR A 183 9.61 -20.64 -15.98
N ASP A 184 10.34 -20.96 -17.04
CA ASP A 184 10.46 -20.14 -18.26
C ASP A 184 9.10 -19.82 -18.91
N LYS A 185 8.04 -20.55 -18.53
CA LYS A 185 6.65 -20.34 -18.98
C LYS A 185 5.80 -19.54 -17.98
N GLY A 186 6.39 -19.01 -16.91
CA GLY A 186 5.74 -18.22 -15.88
C GLY A 186 5.01 -19.03 -14.80
N ALA A 187 5.02 -20.36 -14.83
CA ALA A 187 4.38 -21.17 -13.79
C ALA A 187 5.22 -21.18 -12.50
N LEU A 188 4.59 -20.94 -11.35
CA LEU A 188 5.22 -21.02 -10.03
C LEU A 188 5.65 -22.47 -9.73
N ILE A 189 6.96 -22.70 -9.57
CA ILE A 189 7.57 -24.01 -9.29
C ILE A 189 7.55 -24.30 -7.79
N LYS A 190 7.84 -23.30 -6.95
CA LYS A 190 7.90 -23.46 -5.49
C LYS A 190 7.76 -22.11 -4.79
N LYS A 191 6.91 -22.05 -3.77
CA LYS A 191 7.06 -21.08 -2.68
C LYS A 191 8.14 -21.64 -1.75
N GLN A 192 9.29 -21.00 -1.60
CA GLN A 192 10.10 -21.29 -0.42
C GLN A 192 9.35 -20.73 0.77
N ALA A 193 8.73 -21.60 1.57
CA ALA A 193 8.14 -21.22 2.85
C ALA A 193 9.24 -20.51 3.66
N GLY A 194 8.98 -19.26 4.03
CA GLY A 194 9.93 -18.40 4.71
C GLY A 194 10.48 -19.07 5.97
N LYS A 195 11.78 -19.33 5.95
CA LYS A 195 12.61 -19.35 7.14
C LYS A 195 13.90 -18.61 6.80
N VAL A 196 13.99 -17.38 7.29
CA VAL A 196 15.25 -16.80 7.78
C VAL A 196 14.94 -16.19 9.13
#